data_AF-A0A2D6XLR3-F1
#
_entry.id   AF-A0A2D6XLR3-F1
#
_cell.length_a   1.000
_cell.length_b   1.000
_cell.length_c   1.000
_cell.angle_alpha   90.00
_cell.angle_beta   90.00
_cell.angle_gamma   90.00
#
_symmetry.space_group_name_H-M   'P 1'
#
loop_
_entity.id
_entity.type
_entity.pdbx_description
1 polymer ?
#
loop_
_entity_poly.entity_id
_entity_poly.type
_entity_poly.pdbx_seq_one_letter_code
_entity_poly.pdbx_strand_id
1 'polypeptide(L)'
;MSGFHTKSEGTGPGSSVHAGVDDQSSSNDDQITIKDGEIIINEDSDDVDFRVETDGNASMLFIDGGTDRVGIGESSLDAILHMTKGSAGLCNIKMESAGSAGWRFGIPASNTSLVFDNANDALTAPKLVLDTNGNLGLGTTAPGQLLDVNQGGGNMIADGYDTHSLAAYKENIDSAPGYLSNLVACSPKQWNPLPFISADEIKAAVFERFGEDVLVAEAVEAKEAVYETDDETGEEIIVEKATEAREAVYERQCPQWDAYFPESNSHRNKALYDMPEGEMKTWIDTWCETKRVGMRQEPKWQKKRIGLVADGEATAEHLPELIAHDSDGAPTGISTMPYIGMLHSAIIELAAKVEALENE
;
A
#
# COMPACT_ATOMS: atom_id res chain seq x y z
N MET A 1 65.70 -5.41 -8.27
CA MET A 1 64.40 -5.71 -8.90
C MET A 1 64.00 -7.09 -8.40
N SER A 2 63.01 -7.16 -7.51
CA SER A 2 62.44 -8.44 -7.08
C SER A 2 61.54 -8.92 -8.21
N GLY A 3 62.00 -9.92 -8.96
CA GLY A 3 61.23 -10.51 -10.06
C GLY A 3 60.09 -11.36 -9.49
N PHE A 4 58.90 -11.17 -10.04
CA PHE A 4 57.80 -12.12 -9.88
C PHE A 4 58.24 -13.45 -10.50
N HIS A 5 58.43 -14.48 -9.66
CA HIS A 5 58.82 -15.81 -10.11
C HIS A 5 57.57 -16.68 -10.20
N THR A 6 57.16 -17.05 -11.41
CA THR A 6 56.23 -18.16 -11.62
C THR A 6 57.05 -19.43 -11.82
N LYS A 7 56.85 -20.46 -11.00
CA LYS A 7 57.42 -21.79 -11.24
C LYS A 7 56.53 -22.49 -12.27
N SER A 8 57.02 -22.63 -13.50
CA SER A 8 56.38 -23.49 -14.50
C SER A 8 56.93 -24.91 -14.37
N GLU A 9 56.09 -25.89 -14.03
CA GLU A 9 56.44 -27.31 -14.21
C GLU A 9 55.60 -27.88 -15.34
N GLY A 10 56.25 -28.14 -16.50
CA GLY A 10 55.60 -28.72 -17.67
C GLY A 10 56.54 -29.64 -18.44
N THR A 11 56.13 -30.89 -18.65
CA THR A 11 56.86 -31.95 -19.38
C THR A 11 56.60 -31.94 -20.91
N GLY A 12 56.26 -30.80 -21.51
CA GLY A 12 56.08 -30.68 -22.96
C GLY A 12 55.95 -29.24 -23.49
N PRO A 13 56.33 -28.97 -24.75
CA PRO A 13 56.32 -27.63 -25.32
C PRO A 13 54.89 -27.10 -25.51
N GLY A 14 54.54 -26.04 -24.80
CA GLY A 14 53.27 -25.31 -24.93
C GLY A 14 52.31 -25.40 -23.74
N SER A 15 52.64 -26.16 -22.68
CA SER A 15 51.86 -26.20 -21.44
C SER A 15 52.58 -25.41 -20.36
N SER A 16 52.07 -24.22 -20.01
CA SER A 16 52.34 -23.63 -18.69
C SER A 16 51.17 -23.99 -17.79
N VAL A 17 51.31 -25.04 -16.98
CA VAL A 17 50.47 -25.19 -15.79
C VAL A 17 50.99 -24.13 -14.81
N HIS A 18 50.21 -23.08 -14.56
CA HIS A 18 50.43 -22.27 -13.36
C HIS A 18 50.03 -23.17 -12.19
N ALA A 19 51.02 -23.70 -11.45
CA ALA A 19 50.81 -23.96 -10.03
C ALA A 19 50.36 -22.62 -9.41
N GLY A 20 49.46 -22.64 -8.43
CA GLY A 20 48.80 -21.44 -7.91
C GLY A 20 49.75 -20.34 -7.44
N VAL A 21 49.19 -19.20 -7.03
CA VAL A 21 49.98 -18.18 -6.34
C VAL A 21 50.29 -18.72 -4.94
N ASP A 22 51.52 -19.20 -4.78
CA ASP A 22 52.04 -19.97 -3.65
C ASP A 22 52.78 -19.07 -2.64
N ASP A 23 52.37 -19.12 -1.36
CA ASP A 23 52.96 -18.42 -0.21
C ASP A 23 54.23 -19.12 0.34
N GLN A 24 54.45 -20.37 -0.05
CA GLN A 24 55.61 -21.23 0.27
C GLN A 24 55.78 -21.56 1.76
N SER A 25 54.71 -21.68 2.58
CA SER A 25 54.87 -22.00 4.01
C SER A 25 54.39 -23.38 4.50
N SER A 26 53.66 -24.18 3.72
CA SER A 26 53.61 -25.65 3.96
C SER A 26 53.21 -26.42 2.71
N SER A 27 53.51 -27.73 2.69
CA SER A 27 53.30 -28.56 1.51
C SER A 27 51.84 -28.49 1.05
N ASN A 28 51.64 -28.24 -0.25
CA ASN A 28 50.39 -28.22 -1.03
C ASN A 28 49.47 -26.97 -0.99
N ASP A 29 49.96 -25.83 -0.49
CA ASP A 29 49.32 -24.50 -0.33
C ASP A 29 48.87 -23.75 -1.63
N ASP A 30 47.95 -24.32 -2.42
CA ASP A 30 47.36 -23.61 -3.56
C ASP A 30 46.08 -22.84 -3.14
N GLN A 31 46.24 -21.60 -2.68
CA GLN A 31 45.09 -20.71 -2.35
C GLN A 31 44.11 -20.53 -3.53
N ILE A 32 44.60 -20.69 -4.77
CA ILE A 32 43.80 -20.69 -6.00
C ILE A 32 44.32 -21.77 -6.95
N THR A 33 43.44 -22.71 -7.32
CA THR A 33 43.68 -23.74 -8.35
C THR A 33 42.83 -23.45 -9.59
N ILE A 34 43.43 -23.42 -10.77
CA ILE A 34 42.74 -23.24 -12.07
C ILE A 34 42.91 -24.49 -12.92
N LYS A 35 41.80 -25.15 -13.25
CA LYS A 35 41.73 -26.33 -14.13
C LYS A 35 40.98 -25.97 -15.42
N ASP A 36 40.97 -26.88 -16.39
CA ASP A 36 40.25 -26.69 -17.67
C ASP A 36 38.72 -26.56 -17.50
N GLY A 37 38.17 -27.07 -16.39
CA GLY A 37 36.72 -27.06 -16.12
C GLY A 37 36.27 -26.27 -14.89
N GLU A 38 37.20 -25.79 -14.04
CA GLU A 38 36.86 -25.13 -12.78
C GLU A 38 37.97 -24.22 -12.27
N ILE A 39 37.57 -23.26 -11.43
CA ILE A 39 38.46 -22.46 -10.60
C ILE A 39 38.05 -22.75 -9.16
N ILE A 40 39.01 -23.16 -8.34
CA ILE A 40 38.80 -23.43 -6.92
C ILE A 40 39.61 -22.42 -6.12
N ILE A 41 38.97 -21.81 -5.14
CA ILE A 41 39.59 -20.91 -4.16
C ILE A 41 39.54 -21.65 -2.82
N ASN A 42 40.65 -21.62 -2.08
CA ASN A 42 40.81 -22.32 -0.81
C ASN A 42 40.57 -23.85 -0.92
N GLU A 43 41.24 -24.52 -1.88
CA GLU A 43 41.06 -25.97 -2.14
C GLU A 43 41.52 -26.84 -0.96
N ASP A 44 42.55 -26.39 -0.24
CA ASP A 44 43.12 -27.08 0.91
C ASP A 44 42.27 -26.96 2.19
N SER A 45 41.17 -26.21 2.16
CA SER A 45 40.29 -25.98 3.31
C SER A 45 40.97 -25.28 4.49
N ASP A 46 41.90 -24.36 4.21
CA ASP A 46 42.51 -23.52 5.23
C ASP A 46 41.51 -22.48 5.76
N ASP A 47 41.75 -21.98 6.98
CA ASP A 47 41.00 -20.86 7.55
C ASP A 47 41.47 -19.53 6.92
N VAL A 48 41.12 -19.36 5.64
CA VAL A 48 41.47 -18.21 4.82
C VAL A 48 40.22 -17.60 4.23
N ASP A 49 40.02 -16.31 4.49
CA ASP A 49 38.90 -15.55 3.98
C ASP A 49 39.13 -15.06 2.54
N PHE A 50 38.07 -15.05 1.75
CA PHE A 50 38.06 -14.46 0.40
C PHE A 50 37.17 -13.22 0.37
N ARG A 51 37.68 -12.10 -0.14
CA ARG A 51 36.92 -10.84 -0.25
C ARG A 51 37.03 -10.18 -1.61
N VAL A 52 35.92 -9.60 -2.08
CA VAL A 52 35.85 -8.73 -3.24
C VAL A 52 35.47 -7.33 -2.79
N GLU A 53 36.33 -6.36 -3.08
CA GLU A 53 36.18 -4.95 -2.69
C GLU A 53 35.56 -4.11 -3.82
N THR A 54 34.88 -3.04 -3.44
CA THR A 54 34.42 -1.96 -4.33
C THR A 54 34.85 -0.61 -3.75
N ASP A 55 34.77 0.49 -4.51
CA ASP A 55 35.24 1.82 -4.09
C ASP A 55 34.72 2.30 -2.72
N GLY A 56 33.54 1.84 -2.30
CA GLY A 56 32.91 2.22 -1.03
C GLY A 56 32.73 1.08 -0.02
N ASN A 57 33.22 -0.13 -0.30
CA ASN A 57 33.04 -1.28 0.58
C ASN A 57 34.19 -2.29 0.44
N ALA A 58 34.95 -2.49 1.52
CA ALA A 58 36.07 -3.44 1.61
C ALA A 58 35.61 -4.91 1.68
N SER A 59 34.31 -5.19 1.75
CA SER A 59 33.74 -6.54 1.83
C SER A 59 32.40 -6.60 1.10
N MET A 60 32.39 -6.22 -0.19
CA MET A 60 31.15 -6.26 -0.97
C MET A 60 30.66 -7.69 -1.20
N LEU A 61 31.58 -8.62 -1.45
CA LEU A 61 31.36 -10.07 -1.33
C LEU A 61 32.45 -10.61 -0.40
N PHE A 62 32.06 -11.38 0.60
CA PHE A 62 32.95 -11.95 1.60
C PHE A 62 32.62 -13.42 1.78
N ILE A 63 33.64 -14.27 1.86
CA ILE A 63 33.54 -15.68 2.22
C ILE A 63 34.48 -15.87 3.39
N ASP A 64 33.92 -16.28 4.53
CA ASP A 64 34.66 -16.54 5.76
C ASP A 64 35.07 -18.01 5.79
N GLY A 65 36.37 -18.26 5.70
CA GLY A 65 36.93 -19.62 5.57
C GLY A 65 36.83 -20.42 6.88
N GLY A 66 36.83 -19.74 8.02
CA GLY A 66 36.78 -20.37 9.34
C GLY A 66 35.37 -20.70 9.81
N THR A 67 34.35 -20.00 9.31
CA THR A 67 32.95 -20.17 9.74
C THR A 67 31.98 -20.66 8.67
N ASP A 68 32.45 -20.87 7.43
CA ASP A 68 31.67 -21.35 6.28
C ASP A 68 30.48 -20.43 5.91
N ARG A 69 30.69 -19.11 5.93
CA ARG A 69 29.62 -18.11 5.72
C ARG A 69 29.92 -17.16 4.57
N VAL A 70 28.86 -16.63 3.97
CA VAL A 70 28.93 -15.65 2.88
C VAL A 70 28.33 -14.31 3.34
N GLY A 71 29.08 -13.24 3.13
CA GLY A 71 28.68 -11.86 3.36
C GLY A 71 28.45 -11.10 2.05
N ILE A 72 27.40 -10.29 2.00
CA ILE A 72 27.21 -9.26 0.96
C ILE A 72 27.14 -7.90 1.64
N GLY A 73 28.20 -7.13 1.49
CA GLY A 73 28.37 -5.85 2.17
C GLY A 73 28.65 -5.95 3.68
N GLU A 74 28.89 -7.17 4.18
CA GLU A 74 29.06 -7.51 5.59
C GLU A 74 30.28 -8.43 5.77
N SER A 75 31.00 -8.27 6.89
CA SER A 75 32.18 -9.10 7.23
C SER A 75 32.10 -9.71 8.63
N SER A 76 31.23 -9.21 9.50
CA SER A 76 30.90 -9.82 10.78
C SER A 76 29.69 -10.74 10.63
N LEU A 77 29.90 -11.92 10.07
CA LEU A 77 28.83 -12.83 9.67
C LEU A 77 28.26 -13.61 10.87
N ASP A 78 26.94 -13.56 11.08
CA ASP A 78 26.21 -14.37 12.07
C ASP A 78 25.12 -15.27 11.45
N ALA A 79 25.02 -15.26 10.11
CA ALA A 79 24.16 -16.12 9.31
C ALA A 79 24.93 -16.71 8.11
N ILE A 80 24.43 -17.81 7.54
CA ILE A 80 25.04 -18.47 6.36
C ILE A 80 25.17 -17.51 5.17
N LEU A 81 24.12 -16.72 4.92
CA LEU A 81 24.17 -15.58 4.02
C LEU A 81 23.77 -14.35 4.84
N HIS A 82 24.74 -13.48 5.14
CA HIS A 82 24.49 -12.23 5.84
C HIS A 82 24.61 -11.08 4.84
N MET A 83 23.52 -10.34 4.64
CA MET A 83 23.49 -9.19 3.76
C MET A 83 23.22 -7.93 4.57
N THR A 84 24.12 -6.95 4.50
CA THR A 84 23.88 -5.63 5.08
C THR A 84 24.17 -4.53 4.07
N LYS A 85 23.45 -3.43 4.22
CA LYS A 85 23.77 -2.16 3.57
C LYS A 85 24.00 -1.17 4.70
N GLY A 86 25.08 -0.37 4.59
CA GLY A 86 25.46 0.61 5.62
C GLY A 86 24.32 1.56 6.01
N SER A 87 24.47 2.27 7.13
CA SER A 87 23.42 3.06 7.81
C SER A 87 22.41 3.72 6.86
N ALA A 88 21.12 3.40 7.05
CA ALA A 88 19.98 3.81 6.22
C ALA A 88 19.87 3.17 4.82
N GLY A 89 20.64 2.12 4.54
CA GLY A 89 20.60 1.41 3.27
C GLY A 89 19.44 0.42 3.14
N LEU A 90 18.96 0.25 1.92
CA LEU A 90 18.06 -0.83 1.52
C LEU A 90 18.83 -2.15 1.43
N CYS A 91 18.30 -3.22 2.02
CA CYS A 91 18.81 -4.59 1.84
C CYS A 91 17.69 -5.48 1.29
N ASN A 92 17.81 -5.96 0.04
CA ASN A 92 16.77 -6.75 -0.60
C ASN A 92 17.32 -7.80 -1.59
N ILE A 93 16.45 -8.74 -1.97
CA ILE A 93 16.67 -9.69 -3.06
C ILE A 93 15.55 -9.48 -4.09
N LYS A 94 15.93 -9.19 -5.35
CA LYS A 94 15.00 -8.97 -6.47
C LYS A 94 15.09 -10.08 -7.49
N MET A 95 13.93 -10.53 -7.98
CA MET A 95 13.78 -11.49 -9.07
C MET A 95 12.85 -10.90 -10.13
N GLU A 96 13.31 -10.85 -11.39
CA GLU A 96 12.54 -10.28 -12.49
C GLU A 96 12.79 -10.99 -13.83
N SER A 97 11.78 -10.97 -14.70
CA SER A 97 11.94 -11.27 -16.13
C SER A 97 12.01 -9.96 -16.91
N ALA A 98 12.80 -9.93 -17.98
CA ALA A 98 12.95 -8.73 -18.79
C ALA A 98 11.58 -8.17 -19.25
N GLY A 99 11.31 -6.91 -18.95
CA GLY A 99 10.06 -6.22 -19.32
C GLY A 99 8.84 -6.56 -18.45
N SER A 100 9.01 -7.28 -17.34
CA SER A 100 7.93 -7.62 -16.40
C SER A 100 8.14 -6.98 -15.03
N ALA A 101 7.08 -6.90 -14.23
CA ALA A 101 7.17 -6.50 -12.83
C ALA A 101 8.11 -7.45 -12.05
N GLY A 102 9.07 -6.88 -11.34
CA GLY A 102 10.03 -7.63 -10.52
C GLY A 102 9.54 -7.77 -9.08
N TRP A 103 9.58 -8.99 -8.55
CA TRP A 103 9.28 -9.23 -7.15
C TRP A 103 10.53 -9.12 -6.30
N ARG A 104 10.40 -8.49 -5.14
CA ARG A 104 11.48 -8.46 -4.15
C ARG A 104 10.94 -8.48 -2.74
N PHE A 105 11.82 -8.93 -1.86
CA PHE A 105 11.62 -8.91 -0.42
C PHE A 105 12.90 -8.40 0.24
N GLY A 106 12.76 -7.80 1.40
CA GLY A 106 13.89 -7.22 2.12
C GLY A 106 13.48 -6.33 3.26
N ILE A 107 14.43 -5.51 3.69
CA ILE A 107 14.28 -4.50 4.73
C ILE A 107 14.41 -3.12 4.07
N PRO A 108 13.39 -2.24 4.19
CA PRO A 108 13.47 -0.88 3.66
C PRO A 108 14.59 -0.07 4.31
N ALA A 109 15.03 0.96 3.60
CA ALA A 109 15.97 1.95 4.14
C ALA A 109 15.48 2.50 5.50
N SER A 110 16.37 2.51 6.49
CA SER A 110 16.09 3.00 7.85
C SER A 110 14.92 2.30 8.57
N ASN A 111 14.60 1.07 8.19
CA ASN A 111 13.54 0.28 8.78
C ASN A 111 14.10 -1.07 9.24
N THR A 112 13.28 -1.84 9.96
CA THR A 112 13.58 -3.20 10.44
C THR A 112 12.43 -4.17 10.14
N SER A 113 11.41 -3.72 9.42
CA SER A 113 10.28 -4.53 8.95
C SER A 113 10.72 -5.41 7.78
N LEU A 114 10.20 -6.64 7.73
CA LEU A 114 10.31 -7.49 6.54
C LEU A 114 9.17 -7.11 5.59
N VAL A 115 9.48 -6.87 4.32
CA VAL A 115 8.47 -6.40 3.36
C VAL A 115 8.57 -7.11 2.02
N PHE A 116 7.48 -7.07 1.25
CA PHE A 116 7.41 -7.60 -0.13
C PHE A 116 6.75 -6.57 -1.05
N ASP A 117 7.27 -6.43 -2.26
CA ASP A 117 6.73 -5.54 -3.27
C ASP A 117 7.06 -6.01 -4.70
N ASN A 118 6.27 -5.56 -5.69
CA ASN A 118 6.42 -5.95 -7.08
C ASN A 118 6.70 -4.79 -8.05
N ALA A 119 6.87 -3.56 -7.57
CA ALA A 119 6.98 -2.36 -8.43
C ALA A 119 7.97 -1.29 -7.92
N ASN A 120 7.88 -0.85 -6.68
CA ASN A 120 8.70 0.20 -6.06
C ASN A 120 10.03 -0.32 -5.49
N ASP A 121 11.13 -0.29 -6.25
CA ASP A 121 12.44 -0.84 -5.83
C ASP A 121 12.98 -0.32 -4.48
N ALA A 122 12.57 0.88 -4.05
CA ALA A 122 12.95 1.47 -2.78
C ALA A 122 12.20 0.91 -1.54
N LEU A 123 11.17 0.07 -1.75
CA LEU A 123 10.36 -0.52 -0.68
C LEU A 123 9.69 0.53 0.23
N THR A 124 9.35 1.71 -0.30
CA THR A 124 8.71 2.78 0.49
C THR A 124 7.19 2.63 0.63
N ALA A 125 6.56 1.87 -0.27
CA ALA A 125 5.12 1.56 -0.22
C ALA A 125 4.86 0.06 -0.52
N PRO A 126 5.42 -0.86 0.30
CA PRO A 126 5.31 -2.29 0.08
C PRO A 126 3.87 -2.81 0.16
N LYS A 127 3.61 -3.89 -0.58
CA LYS A 127 2.30 -4.57 -0.60
C LYS A 127 2.07 -5.47 0.60
N LEU A 128 3.13 -6.03 1.19
CA LEU A 128 3.08 -6.82 2.41
C LEU A 128 4.15 -6.32 3.37
N VAL A 129 3.78 -6.16 4.64
CA VAL A 129 4.68 -5.75 5.72
C VAL A 129 4.52 -6.70 6.90
N LEU A 130 5.62 -7.21 7.43
CA LEU A 130 5.69 -7.73 8.79
C LEU A 130 6.46 -6.70 9.62
N ASP A 131 5.75 -5.95 10.46
CA ASP A 131 6.34 -4.88 11.25
C ASP A 131 7.18 -5.44 12.41
N THR A 132 7.87 -4.55 13.13
CA THR A 132 8.72 -4.91 14.28
C THR A 132 7.96 -5.46 15.47
N ASN A 133 6.65 -5.23 15.54
CA ASN A 133 5.78 -5.74 16.60
C ASN A 133 5.22 -7.13 16.25
N GLY A 134 5.49 -7.64 15.04
CA GLY A 134 4.98 -8.91 14.55
C GLY A 134 3.62 -8.82 13.86
N ASN A 135 3.14 -7.61 13.56
CA ASN A 135 1.89 -7.39 12.85
C ASN A 135 2.08 -7.57 11.34
N LEU A 136 1.16 -8.31 10.72
CA LEU A 136 1.11 -8.53 9.27
C LEU A 136 0.18 -7.51 8.61
N GLY A 137 0.75 -6.61 7.82
CA GLY A 137 0.06 -5.67 6.95
C GLY A 137 -0.05 -6.19 5.51
N LEU A 138 -1.24 -6.15 4.93
CA LEU A 138 -1.48 -6.35 3.49
C LEU A 138 -2.08 -5.07 2.92
N GLY A 139 -1.38 -4.39 2.00
CA GLY A 139 -1.82 -3.11 1.43
C GLY A 139 -1.78 -1.92 2.42
N THR A 140 -1.10 -2.07 3.55
CA THR A 140 -0.74 -1.00 4.48
C THR A 140 0.71 -1.14 4.92
N THR A 141 1.35 -0.02 5.18
CA THR A 141 2.73 0.05 5.70
C THR A 141 2.78 0.20 7.22
N ALA A 142 1.64 0.44 7.87
CA ALA A 142 1.53 0.68 9.30
C ALA A 142 0.35 -0.14 9.86
N PRO A 143 0.47 -1.48 9.95
CA PRO A 143 -0.60 -2.32 10.47
C PRO A 143 -0.95 -1.95 11.92
N GLY A 144 -2.23 -1.67 12.20
CA GLY A 144 -2.72 -1.32 13.54
C GLY A 144 -3.12 -2.51 14.40
N GLN A 145 -3.17 -3.71 13.82
CA GLN A 145 -3.59 -4.98 14.45
C GLN A 145 -2.67 -6.12 13.99
N LEU A 146 -2.73 -7.28 14.65
CA LEU A 146 -1.89 -8.45 14.32
C LEU A 146 -2.00 -8.87 12.84
N LEU A 147 -3.18 -8.73 12.25
CA LEU A 147 -3.41 -8.81 10.83
C LEU A 147 -4.23 -7.59 10.42
N ASP A 148 -3.63 -6.72 9.61
CA ASP A 148 -4.27 -5.54 9.05
C ASP A 148 -4.25 -5.65 7.53
N VAL A 149 -5.43 -5.77 6.93
CA VAL A 149 -5.58 -5.84 5.49
C VAL A 149 -6.26 -4.54 5.06
N ASN A 150 -5.63 -3.82 4.15
CA ASN A 150 -6.16 -2.61 3.54
C ASN A 150 -6.19 -2.82 2.03
N GLN A 151 -7.38 -2.81 1.45
CA GLN A 151 -7.52 -2.60 0.02
C GLN A 151 -8.12 -1.22 -0.19
N GLY A 152 -7.40 -0.35 -0.90
CA GLY A 152 -7.95 0.89 -1.43
C GLY A 152 -9.26 0.60 -2.16
N GLY A 153 -10.38 1.02 -1.56
CA GLY A 153 -11.71 1.02 -2.17
C GLY A 153 -12.41 -0.33 -2.45
N GLY A 154 -11.94 -1.47 -1.94
CA GLY A 154 -12.49 -2.79 -2.25
C GLY A 154 -12.93 -3.58 -1.01
N ASN A 155 -14.05 -4.31 -1.09
CA ASN A 155 -14.50 -5.19 -0.01
C ASN A 155 -13.40 -6.20 0.35
N MET A 156 -12.94 -6.13 1.59
CA MET A 156 -12.05 -7.08 2.24
C MET A 156 -12.56 -8.52 2.06
N ILE A 157 -11.80 -9.40 1.41
CA ILE A 157 -12.10 -10.85 1.27
C ILE A 157 -11.39 -11.64 2.39
N ALA A 158 -11.37 -11.11 3.60
CA ALA A 158 -10.97 -11.82 4.81
C ALA A 158 -12.14 -11.78 5.80
N ASP A 159 -13.28 -12.30 5.35
CA ASP A 159 -14.54 -12.36 6.10
C ASP A 159 -14.51 -13.56 7.06
N GLY A 160 -13.98 -13.31 8.25
CA GLY A 160 -14.23 -14.10 9.44
C GLY A 160 -14.53 -13.14 10.58
N TYR A 161 -15.70 -12.47 10.53
CA TYR A 161 -16.20 -11.69 11.67
C TYR A 161 -16.58 -12.61 12.83
N ASP A 162 -15.60 -13.22 13.50
CA ASP A 162 -15.78 -13.59 14.89
C ASP A 162 -15.75 -12.28 15.69
N THR A 163 -16.90 -11.67 15.91
CA THR A 163 -17.00 -10.60 16.91
C THR A 163 -16.72 -11.22 18.26
N HIS A 164 -15.52 -11.00 18.81
CA HIS A 164 -15.13 -11.52 20.10
C HIS A 164 -16.14 -11.07 21.18
N SER A 165 -16.98 -11.99 21.64
CA SER A 165 -18.08 -11.73 22.59
C SER A 165 -17.82 -12.43 23.94
N LEU A 166 -16.55 -12.60 24.31
CA LEU A 166 -16.14 -13.29 25.53
C LEU A 166 -16.46 -12.45 26.78
N ALA A 167 -16.96 -13.10 27.82
CA ALA A 167 -17.26 -12.46 29.11
C ALA A 167 -16.01 -11.84 29.76
N ALA A 168 -14.82 -12.39 29.51
CA ALA A 168 -13.55 -11.87 30.05
C ALA A 168 -13.21 -10.45 29.56
N TYR A 169 -13.81 -10.00 28.45
CA TYR A 169 -13.61 -8.66 27.88
C TYR A 169 -14.83 -7.74 28.09
N LYS A 170 -15.70 -8.07 29.06
CA LYS A 170 -16.92 -7.33 29.35
C LYS A 170 -17.09 -7.15 30.86
N GLU A 171 -17.64 -6.01 31.23
CA GLU A 171 -18.10 -5.71 32.57
C GLU A 171 -19.60 -5.35 32.52
N ASN A 172 -20.27 -5.34 33.67
CA ASN A 172 -21.69 -4.95 33.78
C ASN A 172 -22.63 -5.73 32.84
N ILE A 173 -22.48 -7.06 32.80
CA ILE A 173 -23.28 -7.95 31.96
C ILE A 173 -24.63 -8.23 32.64
N ASP A 174 -25.66 -7.48 32.26
CA ASP A 174 -27.03 -7.58 32.81
C ASP A 174 -28.09 -7.87 31.72
N SER A 175 -29.31 -8.16 32.16
CA SER A 175 -30.48 -8.31 31.27
C SER A 175 -30.91 -6.96 30.71
N ALA A 176 -31.29 -6.91 29.43
CA ALA A 176 -31.72 -5.68 28.76
C ALA A 176 -33.11 -5.84 28.10
N PRO A 177 -34.21 -5.82 28.87
CA PRO A 177 -35.57 -5.88 28.34
C PRO A 177 -36.09 -4.50 27.89
N GLY A 178 -37.23 -4.48 27.17
CA GLY A 178 -37.96 -3.28 26.77
C GLY A 178 -37.82 -2.92 25.30
N TYR A 179 -37.27 -3.82 24.48
CA TYR A 179 -36.96 -3.52 23.09
C TYR A 179 -38.11 -3.82 22.12
N LEU A 180 -39.14 -4.56 22.54
CA LEU A 180 -40.27 -4.85 21.65
C LEU A 180 -41.01 -3.57 21.24
N SER A 181 -41.27 -2.65 22.19
CA SER A 181 -41.93 -1.37 21.87
C SER A 181 -41.09 -0.49 20.96
N ASN A 182 -39.78 -0.42 21.20
CA ASN A 182 -38.86 0.40 20.42
C ASN A 182 -38.74 -0.14 18.99
N LEU A 183 -38.63 -1.47 18.83
CA LEU A 183 -38.61 -2.11 17.52
C LEU A 183 -39.90 -1.88 16.73
N VAL A 184 -41.06 -1.92 17.39
CA VAL A 184 -42.35 -1.62 16.76
C VAL A 184 -42.42 -0.15 16.31
N ALA A 185 -41.84 0.78 17.07
CA ALA A 185 -41.76 2.19 16.69
C ALA A 185 -40.83 2.42 15.49
N CYS A 186 -39.77 1.62 15.35
CA CYS A 186 -38.81 1.69 14.24
C CYS A 186 -39.19 0.76 13.07
N SER A 187 -40.26 1.10 12.35
CA SER A 187 -40.66 0.31 11.17
C SER A 187 -39.56 0.24 10.11
N PRO A 188 -39.16 -0.98 9.64
CA PRO A 188 -38.15 -1.15 8.61
C PRO A 188 -38.49 -0.35 7.34
N LYS A 189 -37.46 0.26 6.76
CA LYS A 189 -37.56 0.97 5.49
C LYS A 189 -37.11 0.05 4.36
N GLN A 190 -37.64 0.29 3.16
CA GLN A 190 -37.18 -0.35 1.94
C GLN A 190 -36.44 0.69 1.09
N TRP A 191 -35.27 0.33 0.57
CA TRP A 191 -34.49 1.21 -0.29
C TRP A 191 -33.82 0.45 -1.43
N ASN A 192 -33.36 1.23 -2.40
CA ASN A 192 -32.49 0.79 -3.48
C ASN A 192 -31.08 1.33 -3.21
N PRO A 193 -30.02 0.60 -3.55
CA PRO A 193 -28.67 1.14 -3.47
C PRO A 193 -28.54 2.35 -4.39
N LEU A 194 -27.92 3.42 -3.89
CA LEU A 194 -27.60 4.59 -4.70
C LEU A 194 -26.52 4.24 -5.72
N PRO A 195 -26.70 4.60 -7.01
CA PRO A 195 -25.67 4.36 -8.01
C PRO A 195 -24.33 5.01 -7.65
N PHE A 196 -23.26 4.26 -7.88
CA PHE A 196 -21.90 4.68 -7.64
C PHE A 196 -21.27 5.27 -8.90
N ILE A 197 -20.65 6.45 -8.79
CA ILE A 197 -19.82 7.13 -9.78
C ILE A 197 -18.43 7.27 -9.14
N SER A 198 -17.38 6.87 -9.84
CA SER A 198 -16.02 6.96 -9.30
C SER A 198 -15.50 8.40 -9.28
N ALA A 199 -14.51 8.68 -8.42
CA ALA A 199 -13.83 9.97 -8.42
C ALA A 199 -13.16 10.23 -9.78
N ASP A 200 -12.57 9.21 -10.41
CA ASP A 200 -11.95 9.32 -11.73
C ASP A 200 -12.94 9.72 -12.84
N GLU A 201 -14.15 9.17 -12.81
CA GLU A 201 -15.21 9.58 -13.75
C GLU A 201 -15.63 11.03 -13.55
N ILE A 202 -15.66 11.51 -12.31
CA ILE A 202 -15.94 12.91 -11.99
C ILE A 202 -14.79 13.80 -12.47
N LYS A 203 -13.54 13.45 -12.15
CA LYS A 203 -12.32 14.16 -12.59
C LYS A 203 -12.30 14.32 -14.11
N ALA A 204 -12.51 13.23 -14.85
CA ALA A 204 -12.54 13.24 -16.32
C ALA A 204 -13.63 14.16 -16.88
N ALA A 205 -14.83 14.15 -16.28
CA ALA A 205 -15.94 15.00 -16.71
C ALA A 205 -15.69 16.48 -16.43
N VAL A 206 -15.04 16.81 -15.31
CA VAL A 206 -14.68 18.20 -14.99
C VAL A 206 -13.64 18.72 -15.97
N PHE A 207 -12.59 17.96 -16.27
CA PHE A 207 -11.59 18.37 -17.27
C PHE A 207 -12.18 18.59 -18.65
N GLU A 208 -13.13 17.76 -19.08
CA GLU A 208 -13.85 17.94 -20.34
C GLU A 208 -14.66 19.25 -20.34
N ARG A 209 -15.29 19.61 -19.22
CA ARG A 209 -16.20 20.76 -19.13
C ARG A 209 -15.49 22.09 -18.90
N PHE A 210 -14.55 22.13 -17.97
CA PHE A 210 -13.96 23.35 -17.45
C PHE A 210 -12.48 23.55 -17.85
N GLY A 211 -11.90 22.59 -18.55
CA GLY A 211 -10.49 22.61 -18.93
C GLY A 211 -9.59 21.90 -17.92
N GLU A 212 -8.41 21.51 -18.38
CA GLU A 212 -7.41 20.83 -17.56
C GLU A 212 -6.76 21.77 -16.55
N ASP A 213 -6.91 23.10 -16.63
CA ASP A 213 -6.28 24.13 -15.79
C ASP A 213 -7.18 24.70 -14.68
N VAL A 214 -8.36 24.10 -14.48
CA VAL A 214 -9.46 24.69 -13.71
C VAL A 214 -9.17 24.99 -12.22
N LEU A 215 -8.23 24.31 -11.59
CA LEU A 215 -7.86 24.54 -10.18
C LEU A 215 -6.76 25.60 -9.99
N VAL A 216 -6.19 26.12 -11.09
CA VAL A 216 -5.10 27.09 -11.01
C VAL A 216 -5.69 28.47 -10.73
N ALA A 217 -5.62 28.90 -9.46
CA ALA A 217 -5.86 30.30 -9.10
C ALA A 217 -4.81 31.18 -9.80
N GLU A 218 -5.24 31.90 -10.83
CA GLU A 218 -4.66 33.13 -11.38
C GLU A 218 -3.23 33.45 -10.91
N ALA A 219 -2.23 32.67 -11.33
CA ALA A 219 -0.84 32.94 -10.98
C ALA A 219 0.14 32.33 -11.97
N VAL A 220 0.90 33.26 -12.57
CA VAL A 220 2.13 33.09 -13.35
C VAL A 220 1.92 32.72 -14.81
N GLU A 221 1.33 33.67 -15.53
CA GLU A 221 1.72 33.98 -16.91
C GLU A 221 3.18 34.48 -16.92
N ALA A 222 4.12 33.58 -16.67
CA ALA A 222 5.54 33.75 -17.00
C ALA A 222 6.08 32.37 -17.33
N LYS A 223 5.60 31.84 -18.46
CA LYS A 223 6.22 30.72 -19.15
C LYS A 223 7.60 31.19 -19.62
N GLU A 224 8.60 30.32 -19.58
CA GLU A 224 9.86 30.52 -20.32
C GLU A 224 9.53 30.66 -21.81
N ALA A 225 9.33 31.89 -22.25
CA ALA A 225 9.23 32.21 -23.66
C ALA A 225 10.64 32.18 -24.24
N VAL A 226 10.81 31.52 -25.38
CA VAL A 226 12.05 31.63 -26.15
C VAL A 226 11.97 32.95 -26.91
N TYR A 227 12.86 33.87 -26.53
CA TYR A 227 13.01 35.17 -27.18
C TYR A 227 14.10 35.07 -28.24
N GLU A 228 13.79 35.50 -29.46
CA GLU A 228 14.80 35.82 -30.46
C GLU A 228 14.83 37.34 -30.64
N THR A 229 16.02 37.87 -30.88
CA THR A 229 16.17 39.30 -31.17
C THR A 229 15.96 39.51 -32.66
N ASP A 230 15.04 40.41 -33.02
CA ASP A 230 14.83 40.81 -34.40
C ASP A 230 16.12 41.48 -34.95
N ASP A 231 16.70 40.88 -35.99
CA ASP A 231 17.98 41.31 -36.57
C ASP A 231 17.92 42.71 -37.22
N GLU A 232 16.73 43.22 -37.56
CA GLU A 232 16.55 44.54 -38.16
C GLU A 232 16.24 45.63 -37.13
N THR A 233 15.53 45.29 -36.04
CA THR A 233 15.03 46.28 -35.07
C THR A 233 15.68 46.20 -33.68
N GLY A 234 16.29 45.06 -33.33
CA GLY A 234 16.94 44.83 -32.04
C GLY A 234 15.97 44.56 -30.87
N GLU A 235 14.67 44.40 -31.14
CA GLU A 235 13.67 44.08 -30.11
C GLU A 235 13.54 42.56 -29.92
N GLU A 236 13.33 42.12 -28.67
CA GLU A 236 13.06 40.72 -28.35
C GLU A 236 11.62 40.33 -28.70
N ILE A 237 11.46 39.33 -29.57
CA ILE A 237 10.18 38.79 -30.02
C ILE A 237 10.04 37.32 -29.62
N ILE A 238 8.83 36.95 -29.19
CA ILE A 238 8.50 35.58 -28.75
C ILE A 238 8.30 34.70 -29.98
N VAL A 239 9.20 33.74 -30.21
CA VAL A 239 9.16 32.84 -31.37
C VAL A 239 8.51 31.49 -31.07
N GLU A 240 8.51 31.05 -29.81
CA GLU A 240 7.84 29.80 -29.43
C GLU A 240 7.23 29.91 -28.03
N LYS A 241 5.94 29.58 -27.90
CA LYS A 241 5.28 29.43 -26.60
C LYS A 241 5.29 27.95 -26.24
N ALA A 242 6.07 27.57 -25.23
CA ALA A 242 6.06 26.21 -24.71
C ALA A 242 4.63 25.83 -24.25
N THR A 243 4.09 24.79 -24.86
CA THR A 243 2.86 24.16 -24.39
C THR A 243 3.29 23.20 -23.28
N GLU A 244 2.80 23.42 -22.07
CA GLU A 244 3.13 22.55 -20.94
C GLU A 244 2.67 21.12 -21.27
N ALA A 245 3.55 20.13 -21.06
CA ALA A 245 3.19 18.73 -21.28
C ALA A 245 2.04 18.35 -20.34
N ARG A 246 1.06 17.61 -20.87
CA ARG A 246 -0.11 17.14 -20.11
C ARG A 246 0.25 16.47 -18.77
N GLU A 247 1.37 15.74 -18.75
CA GLU A 247 1.88 15.09 -17.54
C GLU A 247 2.33 16.10 -16.47
N ALA A 248 2.93 17.23 -16.85
CA ALA A 248 3.37 18.26 -15.91
C ALA A 248 2.19 19.04 -15.30
N VAL A 249 1.14 19.27 -16.09
CA VAL A 249 -0.14 19.83 -15.58
C VAL A 249 -0.78 18.84 -14.59
N TYR A 250 -0.82 17.56 -14.95
CA TYR A 250 -1.37 16.50 -14.11
C TYR A 250 -0.65 16.38 -12.76
N GLU A 251 0.69 16.29 -12.75
CA GLU A 251 1.51 16.18 -11.54
C GLU A 251 1.30 17.36 -10.58
N ARG A 252 1.09 18.57 -11.11
CA ARG A 252 0.86 19.77 -10.29
C ARG A 252 -0.53 19.80 -9.66
N GLN A 253 -1.53 19.31 -10.38
CA GLN A 253 -2.92 19.40 -9.95
C GLN A 253 -3.38 18.20 -9.14
N CYS A 254 -2.75 17.03 -9.33
CA CYS A 254 -3.08 15.80 -8.59
C CYS A 254 -3.20 16.05 -7.07
N PRO A 255 -2.25 16.76 -6.40
CA PRO A 255 -2.36 17.02 -4.97
C PRO A 255 -3.56 17.91 -4.58
N GLN A 256 -3.96 18.86 -5.43
CA GLN A 256 -5.13 19.72 -5.18
C GLN A 256 -6.43 18.96 -5.42
N TRP A 257 -6.47 18.15 -6.48
CA TRP A 257 -7.57 17.24 -6.76
C TRP A 257 -7.74 16.20 -5.66
N ASP A 258 -6.66 15.62 -5.15
CA ASP A 258 -6.73 14.63 -4.08
C ASP A 258 -7.09 15.26 -2.73
N ALA A 259 -6.77 16.55 -2.54
CA ALA A 259 -7.25 17.32 -1.39
C ALA A 259 -8.76 17.60 -1.47
N TYR A 260 -9.30 17.93 -2.66
CA TYR A 260 -10.75 18.14 -2.85
C TYR A 260 -11.55 16.84 -3.01
N PHE A 261 -10.91 15.76 -3.46
CA PHE A 261 -11.49 14.45 -3.75
C PHE A 261 -10.63 13.30 -3.19
N PRO A 262 -10.46 13.18 -1.86
CA PRO A 262 -9.75 12.04 -1.29
C PRO A 262 -10.45 10.72 -1.69
N GLU A 263 -9.71 9.62 -1.85
CA GLU A 263 -10.31 8.30 -2.17
C GLU A 263 -11.34 7.84 -1.13
N SER A 264 -11.17 8.24 0.14
CA SER A 264 -12.13 8.01 1.23
C SER A 264 -13.42 8.84 1.07
N ASN A 265 -13.38 9.89 0.26
CA ASN A 265 -14.43 10.84 -0.06
C ASN A 265 -15.06 10.49 -1.42
N SER A 266 -15.52 9.23 -1.58
CA SER A 266 -16.40 8.91 -2.71
C SER A 266 -17.75 9.62 -2.55
N HIS A 267 -18.45 10.00 -3.62
CA HIS A 267 -19.76 10.67 -3.53
C HIS A 267 -20.80 9.91 -2.69
N ARG A 268 -20.57 8.61 -2.46
CA ARG A 268 -21.37 7.74 -1.57
C ARG A 268 -21.33 8.22 -0.11
N ASN A 269 -20.28 8.94 0.28
CA ASN A 269 -20.03 9.52 1.60
C ASN A 269 -20.38 11.03 1.66
N LYS A 270 -21.23 11.55 0.75
CA LYS A 270 -21.59 12.99 0.66
C LYS A 270 -20.39 13.93 0.39
N ALA A 271 -19.35 13.37 -0.20
CA ALA A 271 -18.00 13.88 -0.41
C ALA A 271 -17.81 14.93 -1.53
N LEU A 272 -18.67 15.93 -1.59
CA LEU A 272 -18.36 17.20 -2.27
C LEU A 272 -18.21 18.34 -1.25
N TYR A 273 -18.13 18.00 0.03
CA TYR A 273 -18.32 18.92 1.15
C TYR A 273 -17.18 19.93 1.30
N ASP A 274 -15.95 19.52 0.95
CA ASP A 274 -14.76 20.37 1.10
C ASP A 274 -14.44 21.21 -0.16
N MET A 275 -15.20 21.00 -1.24
CA MET A 275 -15.07 21.83 -2.43
C MET A 275 -15.72 23.21 -2.19
N PRO A 276 -15.06 24.32 -2.54
CA PRO A 276 -15.65 25.65 -2.43
C PRO A 276 -17.00 25.72 -3.16
N GLU A 277 -17.99 26.32 -2.51
CA GLU A 277 -19.28 26.59 -3.15
C GLU A 277 -19.10 27.49 -4.39
N GLY A 278 -19.70 27.09 -5.52
CA GLY A 278 -19.50 27.78 -6.79
C GLY A 278 -20.09 27.04 -8.00
N GLU A 279 -19.85 27.58 -9.20
CA GLU A 279 -20.37 27.04 -10.46
C GLU A 279 -19.92 25.59 -10.68
N MET A 280 -18.66 25.29 -10.41
CA MET A 280 -18.10 23.95 -10.62
C MET A 280 -18.77 22.91 -9.72
N LYS A 281 -18.90 23.19 -8.41
CA LYS A 281 -19.58 22.29 -7.47
C LYS A 281 -21.04 22.04 -7.88
N THR A 282 -21.76 23.11 -8.22
CA THR A 282 -23.16 23.04 -8.69
C THR A 282 -23.28 22.19 -9.97
N TRP A 283 -22.34 22.33 -10.90
CA TRP A 283 -22.31 21.54 -12.12
C TRP A 283 -22.02 20.07 -11.83
N ILE A 284 -21.03 19.76 -10.96
CA ILE A 284 -20.68 18.39 -10.59
C ILE A 284 -21.88 17.69 -9.95
N ASP A 285 -22.57 18.35 -9.01
CA ASP A 285 -23.77 17.82 -8.35
C ASP A 285 -24.85 17.46 -9.39
N THR A 286 -25.11 18.37 -10.33
CA THR A 286 -26.10 18.19 -11.40
C THR A 286 -25.70 17.07 -12.37
N TRP A 287 -24.44 17.03 -12.78
CA TRP A 287 -23.90 16.02 -13.68
C TRP A 287 -23.97 14.62 -13.05
N CYS A 288 -23.57 14.51 -11.78
CA CYS A 288 -23.64 13.26 -11.02
C CYS A 288 -25.08 12.76 -10.92
N GLU A 289 -26.04 13.60 -10.55
CA GLU A 289 -27.43 13.18 -10.46
C GLU A 289 -27.98 12.73 -11.82
N THR A 290 -27.65 13.45 -12.89
CA THR A 290 -28.04 13.06 -14.27
C THR A 290 -27.50 11.67 -14.63
N LYS A 291 -26.23 11.40 -14.32
CA LYS A 291 -25.64 10.07 -14.51
C LYS A 291 -26.36 9.01 -13.68
N ARG A 292 -26.63 9.28 -12.39
CA ARG A 292 -27.36 8.34 -11.52
C ARG A 292 -28.75 8.01 -12.04
N VAL A 293 -29.50 9.00 -12.56
CA VAL A 293 -30.82 8.77 -13.19
C VAL A 293 -30.74 7.73 -14.30
N GLY A 294 -29.73 7.82 -15.17
CA GLY A 294 -29.49 6.84 -16.23
C GLY A 294 -29.12 5.46 -15.66
N MET A 295 -28.21 5.43 -14.69
CA MET A 295 -27.74 4.18 -14.07
C MET A 295 -28.85 3.45 -13.31
N ARG A 296 -29.82 4.15 -12.71
CA ARG A 296 -30.90 3.51 -11.92
C ARG A 296 -31.61 2.39 -12.68
N GLN A 297 -31.66 2.43 -14.01
CA GLN A 297 -32.31 1.40 -14.81
C GLN A 297 -31.57 0.04 -14.79
N GLU A 298 -30.30 -0.01 -14.39
CA GLU A 298 -29.56 -1.27 -14.34
C GLU A 298 -30.05 -2.21 -13.22
N PRO A 299 -30.13 -3.53 -13.45
CA PRO A 299 -30.65 -4.49 -12.47
C PRO A 299 -29.98 -4.42 -11.09
N LYS A 300 -28.67 -4.14 -11.02
CA LYS A 300 -27.93 -4.06 -9.75
C LYS A 300 -28.43 -2.94 -8.83
N TRP A 301 -28.92 -1.84 -9.42
CA TRP A 301 -29.47 -0.70 -8.68
C TRP A 301 -30.96 -0.86 -8.37
N GLN A 302 -31.64 -1.81 -9.03
CA GLN A 302 -33.03 -2.17 -8.75
C GLN A 302 -33.18 -3.18 -7.59
N LYS A 303 -32.07 -3.66 -7.03
CA LYS A 303 -32.08 -4.59 -5.89
C LYS A 303 -32.65 -3.90 -4.64
N LYS A 304 -33.86 -4.29 -4.24
CA LYS A 304 -34.50 -3.84 -3.01
C LYS A 304 -33.75 -4.38 -1.79
N ARG A 305 -33.46 -3.48 -0.85
CA ARG A 305 -32.94 -3.77 0.49
C ARG A 305 -33.97 -3.35 1.52
N ILE A 306 -33.98 -4.02 2.67
CA ILE A 306 -34.91 -3.75 3.77
C ILE A 306 -34.10 -3.73 5.07
N GLY A 307 -34.43 -2.82 5.97
CA GLY A 307 -33.79 -2.70 7.27
C GLY A 307 -34.05 -1.35 7.95
N LEU A 308 -33.27 -1.06 8.99
CA LEU A 308 -33.26 0.25 9.63
C LEU A 308 -32.33 1.21 8.90
N VAL A 309 -32.64 2.50 8.98
CA VAL A 309 -31.83 3.59 8.44
C VAL A 309 -31.25 4.34 9.63
N ALA A 310 -29.91 4.44 9.69
CA ALA A 310 -29.19 4.94 10.87
C ALA A 310 -29.52 6.40 11.19
N ASP A 311 -29.65 7.24 10.17
CA ASP A 311 -30.07 8.65 10.27
C ASP A 311 -31.60 8.84 10.16
N GLY A 312 -32.38 7.76 10.25
CA GLY A 312 -33.83 7.84 10.31
C GLY A 312 -34.31 8.32 11.68
N GLU A 313 -35.17 9.34 11.72
CA GLU A 313 -35.70 9.98 12.94
C GLU A 313 -36.15 8.97 14.00
N ALA A 314 -37.01 8.01 13.63
CA ALA A 314 -37.49 6.99 14.55
C ALA A 314 -36.38 6.04 15.04
N THR A 315 -35.40 5.70 14.19
CA THR A 315 -34.26 4.87 14.60
C THR A 315 -33.40 5.61 15.61
N ALA A 316 -33.11 6.89 15.35
CA ALA A 316 -32.31 7.73 16.23
C ALA A 316 -33.01 8.01 17.57
N GLU A 317 -34.33 8.15 17.56
CA GLU A 317 -35.10 8.39 18.78
C GLU A 317 -35.23 7.15 19.66
N HIS A 318 -35.57 6.00 19.08
CA HIS A 318 -35.97 4.84 19.86
C HIS A 318 -34.88 3.76 19.99
N LEU A 319 -33.89 3.77 19.10
CA LEU A 319 -32.83 2.76 19.03
C LEU A 319 -31.43 3.39 18.84
N PRO A 320 -31.04 4.40 19.65
CA PRO A 320 -29.77 5.09 19.49
C PRO A 320 -28.54 4.16 19.66
N GLU A 321 -28.62 3.13 20.50
CA GLU A 321 -27.55 2.14 20.70
C GLU A 321 -27.25 1.27 19.47
N LEU A 322 -28.15 1.26 18.47
CA LEU A 322 -27.90 0.58 17.20
C LEU A 322 -27.06 1.42 16.26
N ILE A 323 -26.94 2.73 16.48
CA ILE A 323 -26.30 3.64 15.55
C ILE A 323 -24.79 3.59 15.77
N ALA A 324 -24.06 3.19 14.72
CA ALA A 324 -22.63 3.37 14.67
C ALA A 324 -22.31 4.82 14.32
N HIS A 325 -21.28 5.37 14.94
CA HIS A 325 -20.82 6.74 14.71
C HIS A 325 -19.36 6.74 14.25
N ASP A 326 -18.98 7.75 13.46
CA ASP A 326 -17.56 8.05 13.19
C ASP A 326 -16.91 8.84 14.34
N SER A 327 -15.65 9.24 14.15
CA SER A 327 -14.88 10.03 15.12
C SER A 327 -15.50 11.40 15.42
N ASP A 328 -16.28 11.95 14.48
CA ASP A 328 -16.93 13.25 14.58
C ASP A 328 -18.36 13.14 15.14
N GLY A 329 -18.80 11.90 15.45
CA GLY A 329 -20.12 11.61 16.01
C GLY A 329 -21.23 11.51 14.98
N ALA A 330 -20.93 11.52 13.67
CA ALA A 330 -21.95 11.38 12.64
C ALA A 330 -22.36 9.92 12.46
N PRO A 331 -23.65 9.63 12.22
CA PRO A 331 -24.14 8.26 12.06
C PRO A 331 -23.59 7.63 10.77
N THR A 332 -22.93 6.47 10.89
CA THR A 332 -22.30 5.75 9.77
C THR A 332 -23.07 4.49 9.36
N GLY A 333 -23.90 3.93 10.24
CA GLY A 333 -24.64 2.71 9.95
C GLY A 333 -25.33 2.10 11.16
N ILE A 334 -25.83 0.87 10.97
CA ILE A 334 -26.43 0.07 12.04
C ILE A 334 -25.44 -0.99 12.50
N SER A 335 -25.11 -0.98 13.79
CA SER A 335 -24.24 -1.96 14.42
C SER A 335 -24.94 -3.31 14.50
N THR A 336 -24.35 -4.34 13.87
CA THR A 336 -25.00 -5.64 13.70
C THR A 336 -25.14 -6.41 15.03
N MET A 337 -24.14 -6.31 15.91
CA MET A 337 -24.16 -7.02 17.20
C MET A 337 -25.27 -6.52 18.15
N PRO A 338 -25.38 -5.22 18.45
CA PRO A 338 -26.53 -4.66 19.17
C PRO A 338 -27.86 -4.99 18.51
N TYR A 339 -27.93 -4.94 17.17
CA TYR A 339 -29.16 -5.22 16.44
C TYR A 339 -29.66 -6.66 16.67
N ILE A 340 -28.76 -7.65 16.61
CA ILE A 340 -29.09 -9.06 16.89
C ILE A 340 -29.53 -9.23 18.35
N GLY A 341 -28.81 -8.64 19.30
CA GLY A 341 -29.14 -8.73 20.73
C GLY A 341 -30.52 -8.15 21.05
N MET A 342 -30.83 -7.00 20.46
CA MET A 342 -32.13 -6.35 20.59
C MET A 342 -33.26 -7.20 19.99
N LEU A 343 -33.08 -7.73 18.78
CA LEU A 343 -34.07 -8.62 18.15
C LEU A 343 -34.35 -9.85 19.03
N HIS A 344 -33.31 -10.41 19.65
CA HIS A 344 -33.45 -11.50 20.59
C HIS A 344 -34.30 -11.09 21.81
N SER A 345 -34.03 -9.94 22.42
CA SER A 345 -34.86 -9.43 23.54
C SER A 345 -36.31 -9.22 23.13
N ALA A 346 -36.55 -8.60 21.98
CA ALA A 346 -37.91 -8.34 21.49
C ALA A 346 -38.69 -9.64 21.23
N ILE A 347 -38.03 -10.70 20.74
CA ILE A 347 -38.65 -12.02 20.56
C ILE A 347 -39.04 -12.63 21.91
N ILE A 348 -38.18 -12.54 22.93
CA ILE A 348 -38.47 -13.03 24.28
C ILE A 348 -39.70 -12.30 24.85
N GLU A 349 -39.74 -10.97 24.74
CA GLU A 349 -40.86 -10.15 25.21
C GLU A 349 -42.17 -10.46 24.46
N LEU A 350 -42.08 -10.69 23.15
CA LEU A 350 -43.24 -11.05 22.33
C LEU A 350 -43.79 -12.41 22.74
N ALA A 351 -42.91 -13.40 22.93
CA ALA A 351 -43.31 -14.73 23.38
C ALA A 351 -44.04 -14.68 24.73
N ALA A 352 -43.53 -13.91 25.69
CA ALA A 352 -44.17 -13.72 26.99
C ALA A 352 -45.57 -13.08 26.88
N LYS A 353 -45.75 -12.11 25.96
CA LYS A 353 -47.07 -11.50 25.71
C LYS A 353 -48.05 -12.48 25.07
N VAL A 354 -47.60 -13.33 24.15
CA VAL A 354 -48.44 -14.36 23.53
C VAL A 354 -48.88 -15.38 24.58
N GLU A 355 -47.94 -15.86 25.41
CA GLU A 355 -48.25 -16.82 26.48
C GLU A 355 -49.26 -16.24 27.50
N ALA A 356 -49.16 -14.95 27.83
CA ALA A 356 -50.15 -14.29 28.68
C ALA A 356 -51.55 -14.29 28.05
N LEU A 357 -51.65 -14.01 26.75
CA LEU A 357 -52.92 -14.00 26.01
C LEU A 357 -53.53 -15.39 25.81
N GLU A 358 -52.72 -16.44 25.73
CA GLU A 358 -53.19 -17.82 25.59
C GLU A 358 -53.71 -18.41 26.92
N ASN A 359 -53.28 -17.84 28.05
CA ASN A 359 -53.68 -18.27 29.39
C ASN A 359 -54.80 -17.41 30.02
N GLU A 360 -55.24 -16.36 29.33
CA GLU A 360 -56.46 -15.57 29.61
C GLU A 360 -57.69 -16.17 28.90
#